data_AF-A0A8J5NAT2-F1
#
_entry.id   AF-A0A8J5NAT2-F1
#
_cell.length_a   1.000
_cell.length_b   1.000
_cell.length_c   1.000
_cell.angle_alpha   90.00
_cell.angle_beta   90.00
_cell.angle_gamma   90.00
#
_symmetry.space_group_name_H-M   'P 1'
#
loop_
_entity.id
_entity.type
_entity.pdbx_description
1 polymer ?
#
loop_
_entity_poly.entity_id
_entity_poly.type
_entity_poly.pdbx_seq_one_letter_code
_entity_poly.pdbx_strand_id
1 'polypeptide(L)'
;MVDQAQFRIQEAMTALVDDLDKTYLRGMQNCSTPLTQAQSFVQNELSQFQERLQRCVMVCQDRVRDQVTADTSESQEQQRNSSLSIANAAGSVFRQAALGRDGVSVYKAEFEGCAMQCVDEHIQLMPSIKKRIAAVLAKKS
;
A
#
# COMPACT_ATOMS: atom_id res chain seq x y z
N MET A 1 -60.91 -34.84 -4.02
CA MET A 1 -60.32 -34.97 -2.66
C MET A 1 -58.81 -35.15 -2.73
N VAL A 2 -58.30 -35.93 -3.69
CA VAL A 2 -56.87 -36.09 -3.98
C VAL A 2 -56.22 -34.78 -4.45
N ASP A 3 -56.93 -33.95 -5.23
CA ASP A 3 -56.43 -32.64 -5.69
C ASP A 3 -56.17 -31.64 -4.56
N GLN A 4 -57.04 -31.61 -3.54
CA GLN A 4 -56.87 -30.70 -2.41
C GLN A 4 -55.72 -31.15 -1.48
N ALA A 5 -55.50 -32.46 -1.37
CA ALA A 5 -54.35 -33.00 -0.65
C ALA A 5 -53.03 -32.70 -1.37
N GLN A 6 -53.00 -32.85 -2.70
CA GLN A 6 -51.81 -32.49 -3.50
C GLN A 6 -51.46 -31.01 -3.40
N PHE A 7 -52.44 -30.11 -3.51
CA PHE A 7 -52.20 -28.67 -3.40
C PHE A 7 -51.57 -28.29 -2.05
N ARG A 8 -52.06 -28.88 -0.95
CA ARG A 8 -51.51 -28.65 0.40
C ARG A 8 -50.09 -29.18 0.57
N ILE A 9 -49.77 -30.32 -0.03
CA ILE A 9 -48.40 -30.86 -0.03
C ILE A 9 -47.47 -29.92 -0.80
N GLN A 10 -47.91 -29.42 -1.96
CA GLN A 10 -47.12 -28.53 -2.80
C GLN A 10 -46.79 -27.21 -2.06
N GLU A 11 -47.78 -26.62 -1.39
CA GLU A 11 -47.62 -25.39 -0.60
C GLU A 11 -46.70 -25.59 0.62
N ALA A 12 -46.86 -26.71 1.34
CA ALA A 12 -45.99 -27.06 2.46
C ALA A 12 -44.53 -27.27 2.02
N MET A 13 -44.32 -27.84 0.83
CA MET A 13 -42.99 -28.05 0.27
C MET A 13 -42.33 -26.72 -0.11
N THR A 14 -43.08 -25.78 -0.70
CA THR A 14 -42.59 -24.42 -0.99
C THR A 14 -42.25 -23.66 0.29
N ALA A 15 -43.09 -23.75 1.33
CA ALA A 15 -42.84 -23.11 2.61
C ALA A 15 -41.57 -23.65 3.29
N LEU A 16 -41.36 -24.97 3.26
CA LEU A 16 -40.15 -25.60 3.80
C LEU A 16 -38.87 -25.11 3.10
N VAL A 17 -38.90 -24.99 1.77
CA VAL A 17 -37.75 -24.51 0.98
C VAL A 17 -37.43 -23.04 1.29
N ASP A 18 -38.44 -22.18 1.44
CA ASP A 18 -38.26 -20.76 1.81
C ASP A 18 -37.67 -20.61 3.23
N ASP A 19 -38.10 -21.46 4.15
CA ASP A 19 -37.61 -21.46 5.54
C ASP A 19 -36.15 -21.94 5.64
N LEU A 20 -35.80 -22.96 4.85
CA LEU A 20 -34.42 -23.43 4.68
C LEU A 20 -33.52 -22.34 4.07
N ASP A 21 -33.97 -21.63 3.03
CA ASP A 21 -33.21 -20.53 2.41
C ASP A 21 -32.98 -19.37 3.39
N LYS A 22 -34.02 -18.94 4.12
CA LYS A 22 -33.91 -17.90 5.15
C LYS A 22 -32.96 -18.29 6.27
N THR A 23 -33.08 -19.51 6.78
CA THR A 23 -32.34 -19.98 7.95
C THR A 23 -30.87 -20.23 7.61
N TYR A 24 -30.58 -20.91 6.51
CA TYR A 24 -29.22 -21.36 6.19
C TYR A 24 -28.49 -20.43 5.23
N LEU A 25 -29.13 -19.98 4.15
CA LEU A 25 -28.47 -19.16 3.13
C LEU A 25 -28.38 -17.69 3.57
N ARG A 26 -29.51 -17.06 3.88
CA ARG A 26 -29.53 -15.64 4.30
C ARG A 26 -28.85 -15.41 5.65
N GLY A 27 -28.95 -16.35 6.60
CA GLY A 27 -28.24 -16.27 7.88
C GLY A 27 -26.72 -16.22 7.71
N MET A 28 -26.17 -17.10 6.87
CA MET A 28 -24.73 -17.09 6.54
C MET A 28 -24.33 -15.82 5.79
N GLN A 29 -25.16 -15.33 4.86
CA GLN A 29 -24.88 -14.13 4.08
C GLN A 29 -24.90 -12.85 4.93
N ASN A 30 -25.78 -12.79 5.93
CA ASN A 30 -25.85 -11.69 6.89
C ASN A 30 -24.65 -11.66 7.85
N CYS A 31 -24.03 -12.81 8.10
CA CYS A 31 -22.80 -12.90 8.90
C CYS A 31 -21.55 -12.60 8.05
N SER A 32 -21.52 -13.05 6.79
CA SER A 32 -20.37 -12.83 5.90
C SER A 32 -20.28 -11.38 5.39
N THR A 33 -21.42 -10.73 5.11
CA THR A 33 -21.46 -9.36 4.58
C THR A 33 -20.72 -8.33 5.45
N PRO A 34 -20.98 -8.21 6.78
CA PRO A 34 -20.26 -7.27 7.62
C PRO A 34 -18.77 -7.60 7.73
N LEU A 35 -18.41 -8.88 7.69
CA LEU A 35 -17.01 -9.32 7.69
C LEU A 35 -16.29 -8.91 6.40
N THR A 36 -16.91 -9.16 5.24
CA THR A 36 -16.38 -8.75 3.93
C THR A 36 -16.27 -7.23 3.82
N GLN A 37 -17.23 -6.49 4.37
CA GLN A 37 -17.21 -5.03 4.39
C GLN A 37 -16.10 -4.47 5.29
N ALA A 38 -15.88 -5.07 6.46
CA ALA A 38 -14.75 -4.73 7.32
C ALA A 38 -13.41 -5.04 6.64
N GLN A 39 -13.33 -6.19 5.98
CA GLN A 39 -12.13 -6.63 5.27
C GLN A 39 -11.78 -5.71 4.09
N SER A 40 -12.77 -5.25 3.30
CA SER A 40 -12.53 -4.28 2.22
C SER A 40 -12.12 -2.91 2.76
N PHE A 41 -12.70 -2.48 3.89
CA PHE A 41 -12.34 -1.21 4.53
C PHE A 41 -10.89 -1.20 5.03
N VAL A 42 -10.46 -2.24 5.74
CA VAL A 42 -9.07 -2.35 6.22
C VAL A 42 -8.08 -2.37 5.05
N GLN A 43 -8.39 -3.13 4.00
CA GLN A 43 -7.57 -3.15 2.79
C GLN A 43 -7.45 -1.74 2.17
N ASN A 44 -8.56 -1.02 2.04
CA ASN A 44 -8.56 0.32 1.47
C ASN A 44 -7.75 1.33 2.32
N GLU A 45 -7.84 1.27 3.64
CA GLU A 45 -7.05 2.13 4.54
C GLU A 45 -5.55 1.86 4.43
N LEU A 46 -5.16 0.58 4.34
CA LEU A 46 -3.75 0.18 4.17
C LEU A 46 -3.22 0.57 2.78
N SER A 47 -4.00 0.38 1.73
CA SER A 47 -3.63 0.81 0.36
C SER A 47 -3.45 2.33 0.29
N GLN A 48 -4.37 3.11 0.85
CA GLN A 48 -4.23 4.57 0.90
C GLN A 48 -3.01 5.01 1.71
N PHE A 49 -2.68 4.32 2.80
CA PHE A 49 -1.46 4.59 3.56
C PHE A 49 -0.20 4.33 2.72
N GLN A 50 -0.18 3.21 2.01
CA GLN A 50 0.93 2.86 1.12
C GLN A 50 1.11 3.86 -0.03
N GLU A 51 0.01 4.30 -0.67
CA GLU A 51 0.07 5.32 -1.73
C GLU A 51 0.63 6.66 -1.25
N ARG A 52 0.25 7.09 -0.04
CA ARG A 52 0.77 8.33 0.56
C ARG A 52 2.27 8.21 0.84
N LEU A 53 2.70 7.07 1.39
CA LEU A 53 4.11 6.80 1.65
C LEU A 53 4.91 6.77 0.35
N GLN A 54 4.43 6.06 -0.68
CA GLN A 54 5.07 5.99 -2.00
C GLN A 54 5.20 7.38 -2.64
N ARG A 55 4.12 8.18 -2.61
CA ARG A 55 4.13 9.55 -3.13
C ARG A 55 5.13 10.43 -2.37
N CYS A 56 5.18 10.29 -1.05
CA CYS A 56 6.08 11.06 -0.21
C CYS A 56 7.56 10.73 -0.49
N VAL A 57 7.90 9.46 -0.72
CA VAL A 57 9.24 9.04 -1.16
C VAL A 57 9.59 9.61 -2.55
N MET A 58 8.64 9.64 -3.49
CA MET A 58 8.88 10.28 -4.80
C MET A 58 9.12 11.79 -4.66
N VAL A 59 8.36 12.48 -3.81
CA VAL A 59 8.61 13.91 -3.51
C VAL A 59 9.98 14.12 -2.88
N CYS A 60 10.44 13.22 -2.00
CA CYS A 60 11.80 13.26 -1.47
C CYS A 60 12.85 13.10 -2.57
N GLN A 61 12.64 12.18 -3.51
CA GLN A 61 13.53 12.00 -4.65
C GLN A 61 13.67 13.28 -5.48
N ASP A 62 12.54 13.93 -5.80
CA ASP A 62 12.53 15.17 -6.58
C ASP A 62 13.21 16.32 -5.83
N ARG A 63 12.90 16.49 -4.53
CA ARG A 63 13.54 17.51 -3.68
C ARG A 63 15.05 17.39 -3.64
N VAL A 64 15.56 16.17 -3.48
CA VAL A 64 17.01 15.92 -3.43
C VAL A 64 17.64 16.12 -4.80
N ARG A 65 16.94 15.74 -5.89
CA ARG A 65 17.40 16.02 -7.26
C ARG A 65 17.49 17.53 -7.51
N ASP A 66 16.49 18.30 -7.11
CA ASP A 66 16.46 19.75 -7.31
C ASP A 66 17.53 20.47 -6.46
N GLN A 67 17.82 19.98 -5.25
CA GLN A 67 18.91 20.52 -4.42
C GLN A 67 20.29 20.25 -5.01
N VAL A 68 20.56 19.01 -5.43
CA VAL A 68 21.89 18.64 -5.97
C VAL A 68 22.18 19.33 -7.31
N THR A 69 21.15 19.58 -8.13
CA THR A 69 21.29 20.35 -9.38
C THR A 69 21.46 21.85 -9.14
N ALA A 70 20.88 22.42 -8.08
CA ALA A 70 21.05 23.82 -7.71
C ALA A 70 22.45 24.14 -7.14
N ASP A 71 23.04 23.21 -6.39
CA ASP A 71 24.39 23.38 -5.81
C ASP A 71 25.52 23.07 -6.81
N THR A 72 25.22 22.41 -7.94
CA THR A 72 26.18 22.22 -9.04
C THR A 72 25.80 23.08 -10.24
N SER A 73 26.25 24.34 -10.23
CA SER A 73 26.31 25.12 -11.47
C SER A 73 27.11 24.35 -12.52
N GLU A 74 26.39 23.77 -13.49
CA GLU A 74 26.82 23.22 -14.78
C GLU A 74 28.24 22.64 -14.83
N SER A 75 28.40 21.30 -14.73
CA SER A 75 29.42 20.54 -15.53
C SER A 75 29.54 19.01 -15.25
N GLN A 76 28.58 18.27 -14.67
CA GLN A 76 28.74 16.78 -14.57
C GLN A 76 27.48 15.92 -14.76
N GLU A 77 26.42 16.40 -15.43
CA GLU A 77 25.18 15.61 -15.58
C GLU A 77 24.99 14.92 -16.94
N GLN A 78 25.96 14.95 -17.86
CA GLN A 78 25.78 14.40 -19.21
C GLN A 78 26.71 13.24 -19.59
N GLN A 79 27.15 12.43 -18.63
CA GLN A 79 27.89 11.20 -18.97
C GLN A 79 27.61 10.02 -18.03
N ARG A 80 26.37 9.55 -18.02
CA ARG A 80 26.04 8.16 -17.61
C ARG A 80 25.03 7.47 -18.53
N ASN A 81 25.04 7.84 -19.81
CA ASN A 81 24.33 7.11 -20.86
C ASN A 81 25.28 6.69 -21.99
N SER A 82 26.46 6.15 -21.67
CA SER A 82 27.23 5.35 -22.64
C SER A 82 28.21 4.43 -21.93
N SER A 83 28.03 3.13 -22.18
CA SER A 83 29.04 2.09 -22.17
C SER A 83 29.48 1.54 -20.82
N LEU A 84 28.73 0.52 -20.39
CA LEU A 84 29.32 -0.75 -19.98
C LEU A 84 30.54 -1.04 -20.88
N SER A 85 31.74 -0.99 -20.33
CA SER A 85 32.93 -1.58 -20.92
C SER A 85 33.86 -2.01 -19.80
N ILE A 86 33.65 -3.27 -19.42
CA ILE A 86 34.57 -4.22 -18.81
C ILE A 86 35.97 -3.63 -18.52
N ALA A 87 36.31 -3.47 -17.24
CA ALA A 87 37.69 -3.46 -16.80
C ALA A 87 37.85 -4.51 -15.68
N ASN A 88 38.59 -5.55 -16.03
CA ASN A 88 38.94 -6.68 -15.18
C ASN A 88 39.77 -6.25 -13.97
N ALA A 89 39.76 -7.11 -12.96
CA ALA A 89 40.52 -7.02 -11.74
C ALA A 89 42.02 -6.76 -11.97
N ALA A 90 42.46 -5.51 -11.87
CA ALA A 90 43.84 -5.13 -11.56
C ALA A 90 43.88 -3.62 -11.27
N GLY A 91 44.36 -3.24 -10.08
CA GLY A 91 44.75 -1.85 -9.85
C GLY A 91 44.25 -1.25 -8.54
N SER A 92 44.75 -1.77 -7.43
CA SER A 92 44.84 -1.08 -6.15
C SER A 92 45.70 0.19 -6.26
N VAL A 93 45.26 1.23 -6.99
CA VAL A 93 45.97 2.53 -7.10
C VAL A 93 44.97 3.68 -7.28
N PHE A 94 43.96 3.79 -6.44
CA PHE A 94 43.36 5.09 -6.15
C PHE A 94 43.22 5.25 -4.64
N ARG A 95 44.39 5.22 -4.00
CA ARG A 95 44.59 5.69 -2.63
C ARG A 95 44.47 7.22 -2.67
N GLN A 96 43.25 7.68 -2.43
CA GLN A 96 42.92 8.88 -1.66
C GLN A 96 43.89 10.06 -1.80
N ALA A 97 43.73 10.84 -2.88
CA ALA A 97 43.98 12.27 -2.93
C ALA A 97 43.46 12.77 -4.29
N ALA A 98 42.70 13.87 -4.28
CA ALA A 98 42.14 14.56 -5.45
C ALA A 98 41.10 13.77 -6.26
N LEU A 99 39.82 14.04 -5.98
CA LEU A 99 38.74 14.40 -6.91
C LEU A 99 37.42 14.25 -6.14
N GLY A 100 36.71 15.37 -5.94
CA GLY A 100 35.44 15.44 -5.23
C GLY A 100 34.48 14.35 -5.73
N ARG A 101 34.14 13.44 -4.83
CA ARG A 101 33.29 12.26 -5.08
C ARG A 101 32.05 12.29 -4.19
N ASP A 102 31.72 13.47 -3.68
CA ASP A 102 30.70 13.65 -2.65
C ASP A 102 29.28 13.79 -3.22
N GLY A 103 29.11 13.92 -4.54
CA GLY A 103 27.77 13.99 -5.14
C GLY A 103 26.92 12.73 -4.89
N VAL A 104 27.54 11.54 -4.86
CA VAL A 104 26.81 10.27 -4.67
C VAL A 104 26.53 9.99 -3.18
N SER A 105 27.41 10.41 -2.26
CA SER A 105 27.22 10.26 -0.82
C SER A 105 26.25 11.30 -0.25
N VAL A 106 26.32 12.55 -0.72
CA VAL A 106 25.42 13.64 -0.34
C VAL A 106 24.00 13.36 -0.82
N TYR A 107 23.79 12.98 -2.10
CA TYR A 107 22.46 12.59 -2.60
C TYR A 107 21.84 11.47 -1.76
N LYS A 108 22.66 10.46 -1.37
CA LYS A 108 22.19 9.34 -0.56
C LYS A 108 21.81 9.79 0.86
N ALA A 109 22.64 10.61 1.51
CA ALA A 109 22.38 11.10 2.87
C ALA A 109 21.13 11.99 2.92
N GLU A 110 20.96 12.90 1.96
CA GLU A 110 19.80 13.79 1.88
C GLU A 110 18.51 13.01 1.59
N PHE A 111 18.57 12.03 0.68
CA PHE A 111 17.42 11.16 0.40
C PHE A 111 17.04 10.30 1.61
N GLU A 112 18.01 9.69 2.28
CA GLU A 112 17.77 8.91 3.50
C GLU A 112 17.17 9.80 4.60
N GLY A 113 17.67 11.03 4.79
CA GLY A 113 17.12 11.99 5.73
C GLY A 113 15.66 12.35 5.45
N CYS A 114 15.34 12.69 4.20
CA CYS A 114 13.97 12.99 3.78
C CYS A 114 13.05 11.77 3.91
N ALA A 115 13.52 10.58 3.52
CA ALA A 115 12.75 9.35 3.62
C ALA A 115 12.43 8.97 5.07
N MET A 116 13.35 9.19 6.01
CA MET A 116 13.11 8.95 7.43
C MET A 116 12.05 9.90 7.99
N GLN A 117 12.13 11.20 7.68
CA GLN A 117 11.10 12.17 8.08
C GLN A 117 9.72 11.80 7.50
N CYS A 118 9.71 11.40 6.24
CA CYS A 118 8.51 10.92 5.56
C CYS A 118 7.85 9.74 6.30
N VAL A 119 8.65 8.74 6.68
CA VAL A 119 8.18 7.58 7.45
C VAL A 119 7.67 8.00 8.83
N ASP A 120 8.39 8.87 9.54
CA ASP A 120 8.01 9.34 10.87
C ASP A 120 6.66 10.07 10.87
N GLU A 121 6.43 10.97 9.91
CA GLU A 121 5.14 11.65 9.73
C GLU A 121 4.00 10.64 9.49
N HIS A 122 4.25 9.62 8.67
CA HIS A 122 3.24 8.61 8.33
C HIS A 122 2.97 7.66 9.51
N ILE A 123 3.98 7.30 10.31
CA ILE A 123 3.80 6.50 11.53
C ILE A 123 2.86 7.21 12.51
N GLN A 124 2.96 8.53 12.63
CA GLN A 124 2.07 9.32 13.49
C GLN A 124 0.59 9.27 13.06
N LEU A 125 0.29 8.87 11.80
CA LEU A 125 -1.07 8.69 11.30
C LEU A 125 -1.66 7.31 11.59
N MET A 126 -0.83 6.31 11.92
CA MET A 126 -1.29 4.94 12.20
C MET A 126 -2.32 4.85 13.34
N PRO A 127 -2.18 5.59 14.47
CA PRO A 127 -3.20 5.59 15.52
C PRO A 127 -4.58 6.04 15.01
N SER A 128 -4.61 7.01 14.09
CA SER A 128 -5.85 7.51 13.47
C SER A 128 -6.48 6.48 12.54
N ILE A 129 -5.67 5.78 11.73
CA ILE A 129 -6.13 4.66 10.89
C ILE A 129 -6.73 3.54 11.77
N LYS A 130 -6.03 3.16 12.84
CA LYS A 130 -6.51 2.16 13.81
C LYS A 130 -7.86 2.56 14.42
N LYS A 131 -8.03 3.83 14.82
CA LYS A 131 -9.31 4.33 15.36
C LYS A 131 -10.45 4.21 14.34
N ARG A 132 -10.21 4.56 13.08
CA ARG A 132 -11.23 4.43 12.01
C ARG A 132 -11.64 2.98 11.78
N ILE A 133 -10.67 2.07 11.69
CA ILE A 133 -10.93 0.64 11.54
C ILE A 133 -11.75 0.12 12.72
N ALA A 134 -11.34 0.42 13.96
CA ALA A 134 -12.04 0.00 15.16
C ALA A 134 -13.48 0.52 15.21
N ALA A 135 -13.73 1.77 14.79
CA ALA A 135 -15.08 2.34 14.76
C ALA A 135 -16.01 1.61 13.77
N VAL A 136 -15.50 1.16 12.62
CA VAL A 136 -16.29 0.39 11.65
C VAL A 136 -16.61 -1.00 12.20
N LEU A 137 -15.65 -1.65 12.86
CA LEU A 137 -15.83 -2.96 13.48
C LEU A 137 -16.82 -2.92 14.64
N ALA A 138 -16.79 -1.87 15.46
CA ALA A 138 -17.67 -1.71 16.62
C ALA A 138 -19.13 -1.36 16.26
N LYS A 139 -19.39 -0.88 15.02
CA LYS A 139 -20.74 -0.42 14.62
C LYS A 139 -21.72 -1.55 14.31
N LYS A 140 -21.24 -2.81 14.20
CA LYS A 140 -22.05 -3.97 13.81
C LYS A 140 -21.88 -5.19 14.74
N SER A 141 -21.22 -5.02 15.88
CA SER A 141 -21.18 -6.00 16.98
C SER A 141 -22.36 -5.83 17.92
#